data_AF-A0A8R7Q778-F1
#
_entry.id   AF-A0A8R7Q778-F1
#
_cell.length_a   1.000
_cell.length_b   1.000
_cell.length_c   1.000
_cell.angle_alpha   90.00
_cell.angle_beta   90.00
_cell.angle_gamma   90.00
#
_symmetry.space_group_name_H-M   'P 1'
#
loop_
_entity.id
_entity.type
_entity.pdbx_description
1 polymer ?
#
loop_
_entity_poly.entity_id
_entity_poly.type
_entity_poly.pdbx_seq_one_letter_code
_entity_poly.pdbx_strand_id
1 'polypeptide(L)'
;MLSASSSIKLINPTDNYVVFLPMCMRNNEALYTSRPDGGVILPPRSTQEFFVTRVAKKSVAQSIECDDKYLLFITTVNESFSNSEYGSDLLKFYNEKQGGQIWHRKELSVVLYPVDQQESPDGMPHTK
;
A
#
# COMPACT_ATOMS: atom_id res chain seq x y z
N MET A 1 21.35 -3.37 -1.61
CA MET A 1 20.08 -3.68 -2.32
C MET A 1 19.50 -2.35 -2.76
N LEU A 2 19.05 -2.23 -4.00
CA LEU A 2 18.35 -1.02 -4.45
C LEU A 2 16.95 -0.99 -3.84
N SER A 3 16.62 0.12 -3.18
CA SER A 3 15.30 0.32 -2.58
C SER A 3 14.77 1.72 -2.85
N ALA A 4 13.46 1.82 -3.03
CA ALA A 4 12.75 3.08 -3.19
C ALA A 4 11.51 3.06 -2.30
N SER A 5 11.16 4.22 -1.74
CA SER A 5 9.94 4.38 -0.94
C SER A 5 9.00 5.36 -1.61
N SER A 6 7.70 5.12 -1.45
CA SER A 6 6.63 6.00 -1.93
C SER A 6 5.55 6.11 -0.87
N SER A 7 4.91 7.27 -0.78
CA SER A 7 3.76 7.45 0.10
C SER A 7 2.45 7.29 -0.68
N ILE A 8 1.46 6.71 0.00
CA ILE A 8 0.09 6.53 -0.48
C ILE A 8 -0.81 7.19 0.55
N LYS A 9 -1.60 8.17 0.10
CA LYS A 9 -2.60 8.82 0.94
C LYS A 9 -3.93 8.08 0.82
N LEU A 10 -4.37 7.49 1.92
CA LEU A 10 -5.67 6.83 2.03
C LEU A 10 -6.66 7.81 2.64
N ILE A 11 -7.79 7.98 1.96
CA ILE A 11 -8.87 8.87 2.39
C ILE A 11 -10.10 8.01 2.59
N ASN A 12 -10.72 8.08 3.78
CA ASN A 12 -12.02 7.50 4.03
C ASN A 12 -13.09 8.61 3.96
N PRO A 13 -13.76 8.79 2.81
CA PRO A 13 -14.80 9.79 2.67
C PRO A 13 -16.16 9.31 3.21
N THR A 14 -16.25 8.11 3.80
CA THR A 14 -17.53 7.52 4.22
C THR A 14 -17.85 7.84 5.69
N ASP A 15 -19.07 7.49 6.11
CA ASP A 15 -19.53 7.57 7.51
C ASP A 15 -19.29 6.27 8.30
N ASN A 16 -18.59 5.30 7.71
CA ASN A 16 -18.25 4.02 8.34
C ASN A 16 -16.74 3.90 8.59
N TYR A 17 -16.36 3.00 9.49
CA TYR A 17 -14.97 2.58 9.61
C TYR A 17 -14.57 1.74 8.41
N VAL A 18 -13.35 1.92 7.92
CA VAL A 18 -12.85 1.18 6.75
C VAL A 18 -11.51 0.54 7.08
N VAL A 19 -11.43 -0.76 6.82
CA VAL A 19 -10.18 -1.53 6.86
C VAL A 19 -9.50 -1.41 5.50
N PHE A 20 -8.21 -1.10 5.51
CA PHE A 20 -7.33 -1.19 4.36
C PHE A 20 -6.24 -2.22 4.66
N LEU A 21 -6.19 -3.29 3.86
CA LEU A 21 -5.23 -4.36 3.97
C LEU A 21 -4.30 -4.37 2.74
N PRO A 22 -3.04 -3.94 2.91
CA PRO A 22 -2.03 -3.96 1.85
C PRO A 22 -1.53 -5.37 1.57
N MET A 23 -1.39 -5.73 0.30
CA MET A 23 -0.80 -6.99 -0.14
C MET A 23 0.09 -6.77 -1.37
N CYS A 24 1.13 -7.58 -1.52
CA CYS A 24 1.94 -7.63 -2.73
C CYS A 24 1.82 -8.99 -3.40
N MET A 25 1.97 -9.02 -4.72
CA MET A 25 1.89 -10.27 -5.46
C MET A 25 3.16 -11.08 -5.30
N ARG A 26 3.03 -12.41 -5.12
CA ARG A 26 4.17 -13.32 -4.93
C ARG A 26 5.14 -13.34 -6.12
N ASN A 27 4.60 -13.13 -7.33
CA ASN A 27 5.36 -13.10 -8.58
C ASN A 27 6.06 -11.76 -8.84
N ASN A 28 5.90 -10.75 -7.98
CA ASN A 28 6.64 -9.50 -8.10
C ASN A 28 8.15 -9.75 -8.08
N GLU A 29 8.88 -9.00 -8.88
CA GLU A 29 10.33 -8.97 -9.00
C GLU A 29 11.00 -8.29 -7.80
N ALA A 30 10.26 -7.42 -7.10
CA ALA A 30 10.69 -6.82 -5.83
C ALA A 30 9.88 -7.32 -4.63
N LEU A 31 10.47 -7.13 -3.45
CA LEU A 31 9.75 -7.22 -2.17
C LEU A 31 9.16 -5.87 -1.83
N TYR A 32 7.97 -5.87 -1.23
CA TYR A 32 7.27 -4.68 -0.80
C TYR A 32 6.97 -4.78 0.68
N THR A 33 7.37 -3.77 1.44
CA THR A 33 7.02 -3.62 2.84
C THR A 33 6.26 -2.32 3.05
N SER A 34 5.48 -2.28 4.12
CA SER A 34 4.31 -1.42 4.26
C SER A 34 4.29 -0.83 5.64
N ARG A 35 4.15 0.49 5.79
CA ARG A 35 4.03 1.10 7.12
C ARG A 35 2.79 1.96 7.23
N PRO A 36 1.90 1.70 8.22
CA PRO A 36 2.00 0.63 9.23
C PRO A 36 1.86 -0.79 8.62
N ASP A 37 2.57 -1.75 9.23
CA ASP A 37 2.56 -3.14 8.81
C ASP A 37 1.19 -3.79 9.11
N GLY A 38 0.70 -4.67 8.23
CA GLY A 38 -0.54 -5.43 8.47
C GLY A 38 -1.85 -4.69 8.15
N GLY A 39 -1.79 -3.41 7.79
CA GLY A 39 -2.95 -2.62 7.35
C GLY A 39 -3.39 -1.53 8.34
N VAL A 40 -4.48 -0.83 8.00
CA VAL A 40 -5.02 0.27 8.80
C VAL A 40 -6.53 0.20 8.92
N ILE A 41 -7.04 0.62 10.06
CA ILE A 41 -8.46 0.91 10.28
C ILE A 41 -8.60 2.44 10.26
N LEU A 42 -9.36 2.97 9.30
CA LEU A 42 -9.63 4.39 9.18
C LEU A 42 -11.00 4.74 9.76
N PRO A 43 -11.08 5.67 10.74
CA PRO A 43 -12.34 6.24 11.18
C PRO A 43 -13.10 6.94 10.04
N PRO A 44 -14.41 7.18 10.22
CA PRO A 44 -15.19 8.02 9.31
C PRO A 44 -14.53 9.37 9.04
N ARG A 45 -14.63 9.85 7.79
CA ARG A 45 -14.14 11.17 7.37
C ARG A 45 -12.66 11.45 7.72
N SER A 46 -11.83 10.41 7.75
CA SER A 46 -10.41 10.52 8.12
C SER A 46 -9.47 10.31 6.93
N THR A 47 -8.19 10.59 7.16
CA THR A 47 -7.11 10.43 6.19
C THR A 47 -5.89 9.86 6.90
N GLN A 48 -5.17 8.97 6.24
CA GLN A 48 -3.92 8.40 6.73
C GLN A 48 -2.92 8.31 5.60
N GLU A 49 -1.66 8.65 5.89
CA GLU A 49 -0.56 8.40 4.99
C GLU A 49 0.08 7.04 5.30
N PHE A 50 0.41 6.32 4.24
CA PHE A 50 0.94 4.98 4.27
C PHE A 50 2.20 4.90 3.42
N PHE A 51 3.26 4.28 3.92
CA PHE A 51 4.54 4.19 3.20
C PHE A 51 4.76 2.79 2.65
N VAL A 52 5.13 2.71 1.37
CA VAL A 52 5.54 1.47 0.72
C VAL A 52 7.02 1.54 0.43
N THR A 53 7.78 0.55 0.86
CA THR A 53 9.20 0.39 0.49
C THR A 53 9.33 -0.79 -0.45
N ARG A 54 9.80 -0.53 -1.67
CA ARG A 54 10.19 -1.52 -2.67
C ARG A 54 11.67 -1.87 -2.48
N VAL A 55 12.00 -3.15 -2.45
CA VAL A 55 13.38 -3.66 -2.40
C VAL A 55 13.60 -4.65 -3.54
N ALA A 56 14.48 -4.32 -4.48
CA ALA A 56 14.77 -5.16 -5.63
C ALA A 56 15.41 -6.50 -5.20
N LYS A 57 14.93 -7.63 -5.73
CA LYS A 57 15.53 -8.95 -5.50
C LYS A 57 16.85 -9.05 -6.30
N LYS A 58 17.86 -9.74 -5.75
CA LYS A 58 19.22 -9.83 -6.30
C LYS A 58 19.32 -10.42 -7.73
N SER A 59 18.29 -11.13 -8.19
CA SER A 59 18.28 -11.87 -9.46
C SER A 59 17.70 -11.09 -10.64
N VAL A 60 17.16 -9.88 -10.42
CA VAL A 60 16.52 -9.10 -11.47
C VAL A 60 17.62 -8.32 -12.19
N ALA A 61 17.94 -8.74 -13.42
CA ALA A 61 18.68 -7.88 -14.35
C ALA A 61 17.97 -6.53 -14.34
N GLN A 62 18.71 -5.43 -14.22
CA GLN A 62 18.18 -4.06 -14.05
C GLN A 62 17.43 -3.60 -15.31
N SER A 63 16.38 -4.31 -15.69
CA SER A 63 15.42 -3.91 -16.71
C SER A 63 14.52 -2.85 -16.09
N ILE A 64 14.26 -1.80 -16.86
CA ILE A 64 13.39 -0.69 -16.47
C ILE A 64 11.90 -1.12 -16.54
N GLU A 65 11.63 -2.27 -17.15
CA GLU A 65 10.29 -2.86 -17.20
C GLU A 65 9.94 -3.39 -15.80
N CYS A 66 8.82 -2.90 -15.26
CA CYS A 66 8.33 -3.27 -13.93
C CYS A 66 6.86 -3.62 -14.03
N ASP A 67 6.56 -4.91 -13.96
CA ASP A 67 5.19 -5.43 -13.93
C ASP A 67 4.66 -5.66 -12.51
N ASP A 68 5.44 -5.25 -11.50
CA ASP A 68 5.08 -5.41 -10.10
C ASP A 68 3.72 -4.75 -9.80
N LYS A 69 2.88 -5.49 -9.07
CA LYS A 69 1.56 -5.01 -8.63
C LYS A 69 1.50 -4.90 -7.11
N TYR A 70 0.88 -3.83 -6.66
CA TYR A 70 0.58 -3.61 -5.25
C TYR A 70 -0.94 -3.58 -5.07
N LEU A 71 -1.45 -4.39 -4.16
CA LEU A 71 -2.88 -4.58 -3.95
C LEU A 71 -3.33 -3.94 -2.64
N LEU A 72 -4.48 -3.29 -2.68
CA LEU A 72 -5.20 -2.82 -1.52
C LEU A 72 -6.54 -3.55 -1.46
N PHE A 73 -6.76 -4.27 -0.36
CA PHE A 73 -8.05 -4.85 -0.03
C PHE A 73 -8.76 -3.93 0.95
N ILE A 74 -10.00 -3.58 0.65
CA ILE A 74 -10.74 -2.53 1.35
C ILE A 74 -12.10 -3.08 1.75
N THR A 75 -12.50 -2.87 3.00
CA THR A 75 -13.83 -3.27 3.46
C THR A 75 -14.36 -2.34 4.54
N THR A 76 -15.67 -2.19 4.60
CA THR A 76 -16.34 -1.45 5.68
C THR A 76 -16.54 -2.33 6.90
N VAL A 77 -16.34 -1.76 8.09
CA VAL A 77 -16.56 -2.38 9.39
C VAL A 77 -17.30 -1.41 10.31
N ASN A 78 -17.78 -1.91 11.46
CA ASN A 78 -18.40 -1.07 12.48
C ASN A 78 -17.34 -0.45 13.42
N GLU A 79 -17.76 0.51 14.24
CA GLU A 79 -16.89 1.20 15.20
C GLU A 79 -16.26 0.24 16.23
N SER A 80 -17.01 -0.77 16.68
CA SER A 80 -16.51 -1.75 17.66
C SER A 80 -15.45 -2.71 17.10
N PHE A 81 -15.20 -2.70 15.79
CA PHE A 81 -14.32 -3.65 15.13
C PHE A 81 -12.88 -3.58 15.66
N SER A 82 -12.38 -2.39 15.99
CA SER A 82 -11.03 -2.22 16.56
C SER A 82 -10.84 -2.95 17.89
N ASN A 83 -11.93 -3.21 18.62
CA ASN A 83 -11.93 -3.93 19.90
C ASN A 83 -12.26 -5.42 19.74
N SER A 84 -12.51 -5.89 18.52
CA SER A 84 -12.73 -7.31 18.23
C SER A 84 -11.41 -8.09 18.22
N GLU A 85 -11.49 -9.43 18.20
CA GLU A 85 -10.33 -10.30 18.03
C GLU A 85 -9.53 -10.06 16.74
N TYR A 86 -10.14 -9.36 15.78
CA TYR A 86 -9.56 -9.02 14.48
C TYR A 86 -8.91 -7.64 14.42
N GLY A 87 -9.18 -6.76 15.39
CA GLY A 87 -8.69 -5.38 15.37
C GLY A 87 -7.17 -5.26 15.33
N SER A 88 -6.47 -6.27 15.85
CA SER A 88 -5.00 -6.38 15.86
C SER A 88 -4.42 -7.27 14.74
N ASP A 89 -5.26 -8.03 14.02
CA ASP A 89 -4.83 -8.92 12.94
C ASP A 89 -5.83 -8.88 11.77
N LEU A 90 -5.66 -7.88 10.92
CA LEU A 90 -6.50 -7.66 9.74
C LEU A 90 -6.28 -8.74 8.66
N LEU A 91 -5.13 -9.43 8.68
CA LEU A 91 -4.88 -10.53 7.75
C LEU A 91 -5.68 -11.77 8.15
N LYS A 92 -5.77 -12.07 9.45
CA LYS A 92 -6.69 -13.09 9.99
C LYS A 92 -8.13 -12.78 9.58
N PHE A 93 -8.58 -11.54 9.75
CA PHE A 93 -9.92 -11.09 9.35
C PHE A 93 -10.24 -11.36 7.87
N TYR A 94 -9.30 -11.04 6.99
CA TYR A 94 -9.45 -11.29 5.55
C TYR A 94 -9.51 -12.79 5.24
N ASN A 95 -8.66 -13.60 5.87
CA ASN A 95 -8.55 -15.03 5.56
C ASN A 95 -9.74 -15.86 6.07
N GLU A 96 -10.31 -15.50 7.22
CA GLU A 96 -11.44 -16.22 7.82
C GLU A 96 -12.78 -15.92 7.14
N LYS A 97 -12.79 -15.01 6.15
CA LYS A 97 -13.91 -14.70 5.24
C LYS A 97 -15.27 -14.74 5.93
N GLN A 98 -15.43 -13.87 6.93
CA GLN A 98 -16.69 -13.67 7.63
C GLN A 98 -17.85 -13.58 6.63
N GLY A 99 -18.85 -14.45 6.79
CA GLY A 99 -19.95 -14.56 5.84
C GLY A 99 -20.62 -13.21 5.61
N GLY A 100 -20.72 -12.80 4.34
CA GLY A 100 -21.34 -11.52 3.96
C GLY A 100 -20.39 -10.31 3.91
N GLN A 101 -19.13 -10.44 4.32
CA GLN A 101 -18.16 -9.34 4.19
C GLN A 101 -17.76 -9.14 2.72
N ILE A 102 -18.00 -7.94 2.19
CA ILE A 102 -17.62 -7.57 0.82
C ILE A 102 -16.27 -6.85 0.85
N TRP A 103 -15.28 -7.42 0.16
CA TRP A 103 -13.97 -6.82 -0.01
C TRP A 103 -13.82 -6.22 -1.40
N HIS A 104 -13.55 -4.92 -1.45
CA HIS A 104 -13.11 -4.25 -2.66
C HIS A 104 -11.61 -4.47 -2.85
N ARG A 105 -11.18 -4.75 -4.08
CA ARG A 105 -9.77 -4.85 -4.45
C ARG A 105 -9.38 -3.68 -5.34
N LYS A 106 -8.31 -2.98 -4.99
CA LYS A 106 -7.66 -1.99 -5.85
C LYS A 106 -6.23 -2.44 -6.16
N GLU A 107 -5.92 -2.47 -7.45
CA GLU A 107 -4.57 -2.75 -7.93
C GLU A 107 -3.87 -1.44 -8.30
N LEU A 108 -2.65 -1.27 -7.81
CA LEU A 108 -1.75 -0.18 -8.11
C LEU A 108 -0.58 -0.74 -8.91
N SER A 109 -0.35 -0.18 -10.10
CA SER A 109 0.84 -0.49 -10.89
C SER A 109 2.04 0.29 -10.37
N VAL A 110 3.21 -0.34 -10.40
CA VAL A 110 4.46 0.28 -9.99
C VAL A 110 5.18 0.81 -11.23
N VAL A 111 5.61 2.07 -11.16
CA VAL A 111 6.36 2.71 -12.25
C VAL A 111 7.74 3.07 -11.72
N LEU A 112 8.77 2.71 -12.47
CA LEU A 112 10.15 3.04 -12.17
C LEU A 112 10.65 4.11 -13.14
N TYR A 113 11.27 5.14 -12.59
CA TYR A 113 11.93 6.19 -13.37
C TYR A 113 13.44 6.18 -13.07
N PRO A 114 14.30 6.40 -14.08
CA PRO A 114 15.70 6.67 -13.84
C PRO A 114 15.86 7.98 -13.05
N VAL A 115 16.86 8.02 -12.17
CA VAL A 115 17.10 9.14 -11.25
C VAL A 115 17.27 10.48 -11.99
N ASP A 116 17.78 10.43 -13.23
CA ASP A 116 18.05 11.62 -14.06
C ASP A 116 16.79 12.32 -14.61
N GLN A 117 15.60 11.73 -14.43
CA GLN A 117 14.32 12.31 -14.85
C GLN A 117 13.46 12.82 -13.67
N GLN A 118 13.99 12.77 -12.45
CA GLN A 118 13.31 13.36 -11.30
C GLN A 118 13.52 14.88 -11.34
N GLU A 119 12.69 15.59 -12.11
CA GLU A 119 12.64 17.05 -12.06
C GLU A 119 12.43 17.46 -10.59
N SER A 120 13.39 18.23 -10.09
CA SER A 120 13.30 18.83 -8.76
C SER A 120 12.01 19.66 -8.70
N PRO A 121 11.16 19.54 -7.66
CA PRO A 121 9.94 20.33 -7.54
C PRO A 121 10.19 21.84 -7.54
N ASP A 122 11.42 22.25 -7.19
CA ASP A 122 11.88 23.62 -7.28
C ASP A 122 12.76 23.76 -8.51
N GLY A 123 12.23 24.39 -9.55
CA GLY A 123 12.90 24.69 -10.82
C GLY A 123 14.05 25.69 -10.70
N MET A 124 14.98 25.48 -9.76
CA MET A 124 16.24 26.20 -9.73
C MET A 124 17.30 25.43 -10.54
N PRO A 125 17.85 26.04 -11.61
CA PRO A 125 18.95 25.43 -12.34
C PRO A 125 20.17 25.33 -11.43
N HIS A 126 20.82 24.16 -11.43
CA HIS A 126 22.13 23.97 -10.82
C HIS A 126 23.15 24.82 -11.59
N THR A 127 23.65 25.89 -10.97
CA THR A 127 24.79 26.63 -11.48
C THR A 127 26.04 25.75 -11.36
N LYS A 128 26.75 25.65 -12.48
CA LYS A 128 28.00 24.91 -12.70
C LYS A 128 29.12 25.31 -11.76
#